data_AF-A0A0B5ARS8-F1
#
_entry.id   AF-A0A0B5ARS8-F1
#
_cell.length_a   1.000
_cell.length_b   1.000
_cell.length_c   1.000
_cell.angle_alpha   90.00
_cell.angle_beta   90.00
_cell.angle_gamma   90.00
#
_symmetry.space_group_name_H-M   'P 1'
#
loop_
_entity.id
_entity.type
_entity.pdbx_description
1 polymer ?
#
loop_
_entity_poly.entity_id
_entity_poly.type
_entity_poly.pdbx_seq_one_letter_code
_entity_poly.pdbx_strand_id
1 'polypeptide(L)' 'MEKQNVFEHIAERTGGDIYIGVVGPVRTGKSTFIKKMMELALIPHMKNAAEKERAQDELPQSAAGRTIMTTEPKFIPN' A
#
# COMPACT_ATOMS: atom_id res chain seq x y z
N MET A 1 13.08 17.18 -27.02
CA MET A 1 13.56 16.58 -25.76
C MET A 1 12.46 15.66 -25.29
N GLU A 2 12.52 14.39 -25.69
CA GLU A 2 11.50 13.39 -25.37
C GLU A 2 11.48 13.17 -23.85
N LYS A 3 10.45 13.69 -23.19
CA LYS A 3 10.06 13.18 -21.87
C LYS A 3 9.52 11.78 -22.11
N GLN A 4 10.43 10.80 -22.17
CA GLN A 4 10.05 9.40 -22.13
C GLN A 4 9.11 9.23 -20.95
N ASN A 5 7.86 8.90 -21.26
CA ASN A 5 6.78 8.91 -20.32
C ASN A 5 6.89 7.60 -19.54
N VAL A 6 7.82 7.56 -18.61
CA VAL A 6 8.18 6.36 -17.82
C VAL A 6 6.93 5.72 -17.22
N PHE A 7 5.94 6.53 -16.84
CA PHE A 7 4.65 6.07 -16.34
C PHE A 7 3.80 5.36 -17.41
N GLU A 8 3.77 5.85 -18.66
CA GLU A 8 3.08 5.16 -19.75
C GLU A 8 3.76 3.82 -20.06
N HIS A 9 5.10 3.80 -20.13
CA HIS A 9 5.83 2.55 -20.36
C HIS A 9 5.67 1.53 -19.22
N ILE A 10 5.59 1.98 -17.97
CA ILE A 10 5.29 1.11 -16.84
C ILE A 10 3.86 0.57 -16.98
N ALA A 11 2.87 1.43 -17.23
CA ALA A 11 1.49 1.02 -17.39
C ALA A 11 1.30 0.02 -18.55
N GLU A 12 1.93 0.24 -19.70
CA GLU A 12 1.90 -0.70 -20.83
C GLU A 12 2.51 -2.06 -20.48
N ARG A 13 3.62 -2.08 -19.75
CA ARG A 13 4.34 -3.32 -19.41
C ARG A 13 3.70 -4.09 -18.27
N THR A 14 3.04 -3.40 -17.34
CA THR A 14 2.43 -4.02 -16.17
C THR A 14 0.92 -4.20 -16.30
N GLY A 15 0.33 -3.78 -17.42
CA GLY A 15 -1.13 -3.81 -17.60
C GLY A 15 -1.86 -2.81 -16.72
N GLY A 16 -1.17 -1.78 -16.22
CA GLY A 16 -1.70 -0.78 -15.28
C GLY A 16 -1.55 -1.14 -13.80
N ASP A 17 -1.14 -2.37 -13.48
CA ASP A 17 -0.99 -2.80 -12.09
C ASP A 17 0.44 -2.60 -11.58
N ILE A 18 0.59 -2.11 -10.35
CA ILE A 18 1.91 -1.91 -9.73
C ILE A 18 1.90 -2.56 -8.35
N TYR A 19 2.80 -3.51 -8.15
CA TYR A 19 2.99 -4.21 -6.87
C TYR A 19 4.24 -3.65 -6.17
N ILE A 20 4.09 -3.23 -4.91
CA ILE A 20 5.20 -2.69 -4.10
C ILE A 20 5.49 -3.67 -2.95
N GLY A 21 6.68 -4.27 -2.96
CA GLY A 21 7.17 -5.12 -1.88
C GLY A 21 8.04 -4.33 -0.89
N VAL A 22 7.65 -4.28 0.38
CA VAL A 22 8.44 -3.63 1.45
C VAL A 22 9.10 -4.69 2.32
N VAL A 23 10.42 -4.86 2.17
CA VAL A 23 11.20 -5.88 2.88
C VAL A 23 12.16 -5.26 3.90
N GLY A 24 12.46 -6.01 4.96
CA GLY A 24 13.46 -5.61 5.95
C GLY A 24 13.27 -6.26 7.33
N PRO A 25 14.27 -6.13 8.22
CA PRO A 25 14.27 -6.75 9.55
C PRO A 25 13.06 -6.38 10.42
N VAL A 26 12.83 -7.15 11.48
CA VAL A 26 11.74 -6.89 12.43
C VAL A 26 11.89 -5.49 13.06
N ARG A 27 10.77 -4.78 13.27
CA ARG A 27 10.73 -3.45 13.91
C ARG A 27 11.47 -2.31 13.20
N THR A 28 11.80 -2.45 11.91
CA THR A 28 12.35 -1.35 11.10
C THR A 28 11.31 -0.33 10.61
N GLY A 29 10.07 -0.39 11.10
CA GLY A 29 9.02 0.56 10.73
C GLY A 29 8.32 0.27 9.39
N LYS A 30 8.46 -0.94 8.82
CA LYS A 30 7.81 -1.33 7.55
C LYS A 30 6.30 -1.05 7.55
N SER A 31 5.59 -1.53 8.56
CA SER A 31 4.14 -1.31 8.69
C SER A 31 3.80 0.18 8.81
N THR A 32 4.63 0.94 9.53
CA THR A 32 4.48 2.40 9.67
C THR A 32 4.68 3.12 8.34
N PHE A 33 5.66 2.70 7.54
CA PHE A 33 5.91 3.24 6.21
C PHE A 33 4.73 2.98 5.27
N ILE A 34 4.27 1.72 5.20
CA ILE A 34 3.12 1.32 4.36
C ILE A 34 1.89 2.16 4.72
N LYS A 35 1.55 2.24 6.01
CA LYS A 35 0.41 3.03 6.49
C LYS A 35 0.51 4.50 6.08
N LYS A 36 1.64 5.16 6.37
CA LYS A 36 1.84 6.58 6.04
C LYS A 36 1.81 6.85 4.54
N MET A 37 2.44 5.99 3.75
CA MET A 37 2.43 6.11 2.29
C MET A 37 1.00 6.01 1.75
N MET A 38 0.24 5.01 2.21
CA MET A 38 -1.15 4.83 1.80
C MET A 38 -2.01 6.04 2.19
N GLU A 39 -1.94 6.49 3.45
CA GLU A 39 -2.74 7.61 3.98
C GLU A 39 -2.41 8.96 3.33
N LEU A 40 -1.13 9.23 3.04
CA LEU A 40 -0.68 10.55 2.57
C LEU A 40 -0.64 10.65 1.04
N ALA A 41 -0.26 9.58 0.34
CA ALA A 41 0.05 9.64 -1.09
C ALA A 41 -0.97 8.92 -1.97
N LEU A 42 -1.67 7.89 -1.49
CA LEU A 42 -2.54 7.04 -2.33
C LEU A 42 -4.03 7.29 -2.07
N ILE A 43 -4.48 7.07 -0.84
CA ILE A 43 -5.89 7.18 -0.41
C ILE A 43 -6.54 8.53 -0.76
N PRO A 44 -5.86 9.68 -0.65
CA PRO A 44 -6.44 10.97 -1.05
C PRO A 44 -6.75 11.08 -2.54
N HIS A 45 -6.07 10.30 -3.39
CA HIS A 45 -6.21 10.33 -4.84
C HIS A 45 -7.20 9.27 -5.39
N MET A 46 -7.76 8.43 -4.52
CA MET A 46 -8.79 7.44 -4.89
C MET A 46 -10.14 8.14 -5.12
N LYS A 47 -10.75 7.91 -6.30
CA LYS A 47 -12.04 8.52 -6.68
C LYS A 47 -13.25 7.76 -6.15
N ASN A 48 -13.14 6.44 -5.98
CA ASN A 48 -14.23 5.59 -5.53
C ASN A 48 -14.24 5.49 -3.99
N ALA A 49 -15.34 5.92 -3.37
CA ALA A 49 -15.48 5.90 -1.92
C ALA A 49 -15.43 4.48 -1.32
N ALA A 50 -16.01 3.48 -2.01
CA ALA A 50 -16.02 2.10 -1.54
C ALA A 50 -14.65 1.40 -1.66
N GLU A 51 -13.83 1.81 -2.62
CA GLU A 51 -12.43 1.35 -2.72
C GLU A 51 -11.57 2.03 -1.66
N LYS A 52 -11.82 3.32 -1.41
CA LYS A 52 -11.12 4.08 -0.38
C LYS A 52 -11.32 3.49 1.03
N GLU A 53 -12.55 3.13 1.37
CA GLU A 53 -12.90 2.49 2.65
C GLU A 53 -12.22 1.13 2.79
N ARG A 54 -12.32 0.26 1.76
CA ARG A 54 -11.61 -1.03 1.74
C ARG A 54 -10.10 -0.86 1.88
N ALA A 55 -9.50 0.09 1.16
CA ALA A 55 -8.07 0.35 1.22
C ALA A 55 -7.63 0.82 2.61
N GLN A 56 -8.49 1.50 3.38
CA GLN A 56 -8.22 1.89 4.77
C GLN A 56 -8.31 0.68 5.72
N ASP A 57 -9.32 -0.17 5.55
CA ASP A 57 -9.53 -1.36 6.37
C ASP A 57 -8.40 -2.40 6.20
N GLU A 58 -7.82 -2.48 5.00
CA GLU A 58 -6.71 -3.37 4.68
C GLU A 58 -5.35 -2.88 5.19
N LEU A 59 -5.25 -1.63 5.68
CA LEU A 59 -3.97 -1.11 6.17
C LEU A 59 -3.48 -1.84 7.42
N PRO A 60 -2.15 -2.00 7.57
CA PRO A 60 -1.59 -2.62 8.75
C PRO A 60 -1.95 -1.80 9.99
N GLN A 61 -2.66 -2.44 10.92
CA GLN A 61 -2.99 -1.86 12.21
C GLN A 61 -1.72 -1.74 13.05
N SER A 62 -1.35 -0.51 13.38
CA SER A 62 -0.21 -0.20 14.23
C SER A 62 -0.55 -0.51 15.69
N ALA A 63 -0.04 -1.62 16.24
CA ALA A 63 -0.15 -1.90 17.68
C ALA A 63 0.89 -1.09 18.47
N ALA A 64 0.45 -0.42 19.55
CA ALA A 64 1.31 0.37 20.44
C ALA A 64 2.13 -0.47 21.45
N GLY A 65 2.09 -1.80 21.35
CA GLY A 65 2.68 -2.71 22.34
C GLY A 65 4.07 -3.22 21.95
N ARG A 66 4.89 -3.54 22.97
CA ARG A 66 6.19 -4.24 22.82
C ARG A 66 6.05 -5.71 22.36
N THR A 67 4.81 -6.19 22.20
CA THR A 67 4.46 -7.55 21.80
C THR A 67 4.37 -7.63 20.27
N ILE A 68 4.92 -8.70 19.67
CA ILE A 68 4.80 -8.96 18.23
C ILE A 68 3.32 -9.18 17.92
N MET A 69 2.68 -8.18 17.31
CA MET A 69 1.32 -8.27 16.78
C MET A 69 1.42 -8.21 15.26
N THR A 70 1.21 -9.36 14.63
CA THR A 70 0.73 -9.43 13.25
C THR A 70 -0.68 -9.97 13.39
N THR A 71 -1.68 -9.09 13.43
CA THR A 71 -3.04 -9.54 13.16
C THR A 71 -3.04 -10.08 11.75
N GLU A 72 -3.34 -11.38 11.60
CA GLU A 72 -3.58 -11.96 10.28
C GLU A 72 -4.57 -11.05 9.53
N PRO A 73 -4.20 -10.54 8.35
CA PRO A 73 -5.17 -9.86 7.52
C PRO A 73 -6.30 -10.85 7.26
N LYS A 74 -7.55 -10.44 7.50
CA LYS A 74 -8.73 -11.19 7.09
C LYS A 74 -8.82 -11.14 5.56
N PHE A 75 -7.94 -11.89 4.91
CA PHE A 75 -7.92 -12.05 3.48
C PHE A 75 -9.09 -12.97 3.12
N ILE A 76 -10.17 -12.40 2.59
CA ILE A 76 -11.28 -13.16 1.99
C ILE A 76 -11.18 -12.91 0.48
N PRO A 77 -10.60 -13.83 -0.31
CA PRO A 77 -10.59 -13.70 -1.75
C PRO A 77 -11.99 -13.99 -2.32
N ASN A 78 -12.45 -13.13 -3.24
CA ASN A 78 -13.43 -13.50 -4.27
C ASN A 78 -12.69 -13.72 -5.58
#